data_AF-A0A3A0UU70-F1
#
_entry.id   AF-A0A3A0UU70-F1
#
_cell.length_a   1.000
_cell.length_b   1.000
_cell.length_c   1.000
_cell.angle_alpha   90.00
_cell.angle_beta   90.00
_cell.angle_gamma   90.00
#
_symmetry.space_group_name_H-M   'P 1'
#
loop_
_entity.id
_entity.type
_entity.pdbx_description
1 polymer ?
#
loop_
_entity_poly.entity_id
_entity_poly.type
_entity_poly.pdbx_seq_one_letter_code
_entity_poly.pdbx_strand_id
1 'polypeptide(L)' 'MVLAFMVVLAGCGKGESDNTKSNEKIKINTTVFPLKSFAEQIGGKHVEVNSIYPAGTDLHNYEPT' A
#
# COMPACT_ATOMS: atom_id res chain seq x y z
N MET A 1 -6.18 -35.36 35.37
CA MET A 1 -5.30 -34.27 34.88
C MET A 1 -5.12 -34.32 33.35
N VAL A 2 -6.21 -34.56 32.58
CA VAL A 2 -6.15 -34.62 31.10
C VAL A 2 -7.13 -33.61 30.47
N LEU A 3 -8.17 -33.21 31.20
CA LEU A 3 -9.20 -32.27 30.73
C LEU A 3 -8.72 -30.81 30.59
N ALA A 4 -7.63 -30.43 31.26
CA ALA A 4 -7.11 -29.05 31.25
C ALA A 4 -6.31 -28.69 29.98
N PHE A 5 -5.86 -29.68 29.20
CA PHE A 5 -5.01 -29.44 28.02
C PHE A 5 -5.80 -29.12 26.74
N MET A 6 -7.12 -29.35 26.69
CA MET A 6 -7.94 -29.16 25.48
C MET A 6 -8.41 -27.73 25.25
N VAL A 7 -8.33 -26.84 26.26
CA VAL A 7 -8.84 -25.46 26.15
C VAL A 7 -7.92 -24.56 25.31
N VAL A 8 -6.69 -24.98 25.05
CA VAL A 8 -5.69 -24.17 24.32
C VAL A 8 -5.95 -24.12 22.81
N LEU A 9 -6.85 -24.96 22.26
CA LEU A 9 -7.11 -25.02 20.82
C LEU A 9 -8.34 -24.22 20.34
N ALA A 10 -9.12 -23.60 21.23
CA ALA A 10 -10.33 -22.85 20.86
C ALA A 10 -10.07 -21.46 20.27
N GLY A 11 -8.80 -21.05 20.10
CA GLY A 11 -8.43 -19.69 19.70
C GLY A 11 -8.23 -19.46 18.20
N CYS A 12 -8.25 -20.49 17.35
CA CYS A 12 -8.05 -20.32 15.90
C CYS A 12 -9.38 -20.05 15.16
N GLY A 13 -10.17 -19.11 15.67
CA GLY A 13 -11.27 -18.50 14.94
C GLY A 13 -10.73 -17.34 14.13
N LYS A 14 -10.04 -17.62 13.02
CA LYS A 14 -9.73 -16.57 12.04
C LYS A 14 -11.04 -16.21 11.35
N GLY A 15 -11.71 -15.21 11.93
CA GLY A 15 -12.86 -14.55 11.35
C GLY A 15 -12.60 -14.30 9.87
N GLU A 16 -13.54 -14.80 9.08
CA GLU A 16 -13.64 -14.70 7.63
C GLU A 16 -13.05 -13.36 7.18
N SER A 17 -11.82 -13.43 6.69
CA SER A 17 -11.15 -12.26 6.13
C SER A 17 -11.84 -12.00 4.82
N ASP A 18 -12.72 -11.00 4.85
CA ASP A 18 -13.45 -10.42 3.74
C ASP A 18 -12.66 -10.61 2.44
N ASN A 19 -13.11 -11.57 1.62
CA ASN A 19 -12.52 -11.89 0.33
C ASN A 19 -12.92 -10.82 -0.68
N THR A 20 -12.43 -9.61 -0.48
CA THR A 20 -12.41 -8.57 -1.51
C THR A 20 -10.97 -8.12 -1.73
N LYS A 21 -10.06 -9.07 -2.00
CA LYS A 21 -8.77 -8.75 -2.62
C LYS A 21 -8.98 -8.46 -4.11
N SER A 22 -9.70 -7.39 -4.41
CA SER A 22 -9.75 -6.86 -5.77
C SER A 22 -8.45 -6.14 -6.06
N ASN A 23 -7.38 -6.88 -6.39
CA ASN A 23 -6.26 -6.42 -7.23
C ASN A 23 -5.84 -4.94 -7.05
N GLU A 24 -5.79 -4.45 -5.80
CA GLU A 24 -5.67 -3.02 -5.55
C GLU A 24 -4.19 -2.68 -5.53
N LYS A 25 -3.75 -1.92 -6.54
CA LYS A 25 -2.37 -1.46 -6.63
C LYS A 25 -2.04 -0.59 -5.42
N ILE A 26 -0.80 -0.69 -4.94
CA ILE A 26 -0.32 0.19 -3.89
C ILE A 26 -0.22 1.60 -4.46
N LYS A 27 -0.97 2.54 -3.89
CA LYS A 27 -0.92 3.96 -4.26
C LYS A 27 0.26 4.64 -3.58
N ILE A 28 1.10 5.29 -4.37
CA ILE A 28 2.31 5.98 -3.90
C ILE A 28 2.25 7.42 -4.41
N ASN A 29 2.37 8.39 -3.50
CA ASN A 29 2.52 9.80 -3.87
C ASN A 29 3.97 10.22 -3.66
N THR A 30 4.51 10.96 -4.62
CA THR A 30 5.89 11.43 -4.62
C THR A 30 5.92 12.94 -4.84
N THR A 31 7.01 13.57 -4.44
CA THR A 31 7.23 14.99 -4.73
C THR A 31 7.80 15.14 -6.13
N VAL A 32 9.02 14.70 -6.37
CA VAL A 32 9.76 14.94 -7.61
C VAL A 32 9.74 13.76 -8.58
N PHE A 33 9.90 14.06 -9.87
CA PHE A 33 9.89 13.07 -10.95
C PHE A 33 10.87 11.89 -10.76
N PRO A 34 12.12 12.08 -10.28
CA PRO A 34 13.02 10.94 -10.06
C PRO A 34 12.44 9.90 -9.10
N LEU A 35 11.80 10.32 -8.01
CA LEU A 35 11.18 9.40 -7.04
C LEU A 35 9.96 8.70 -7.63
N LYS A 36 9.13 9.42 -8.40
CA LYS A 36 8.03 8.83 -9.17
C LYS A 36 8.56 7.70 -10.06
N SER A 37 9.57 8.01 -10.88
CA SER A 37 10.15 7.10 -11.86
C SER A 37 10.75 5.85 -11.22
N PHE A 38 11.48 6.00 -10.11
CA PHE A 38 12.02 4.85 -9.39
C PHE A 38 10.92 3.95 -8.81
N ALA A 39 9.91 4.54 -8.19
CA ALA A 39 8.80 3.78 -7.63
C ALA A 39 7.99 3.05 -8.73
N GLU A 40 7.74 3.68 -9.87
CA GLU A 40 7.08 3.06 -11.03
C GLU A 40 7.89 1.89 -11.59
N GLN A 41 9.20 2.07 -11.79
CA GLN A 41 10.08 1.04 -12.34
C GLN A 41 10.24 -0.15 -11.39
N ILE A 42 10.38 0.10 -10.08
CA ILE A 42 10.55 -0.95 -9.07
C ILE A 42 9.22 -1.69 -8.83
N GLY A 43 8.11 -0.97 -8.70
CA GLY A 43 6.81 -1.55 -8.36
C GLY A 43 6.07 -2.13 -9.56
N GLY A 44 6.35 -1.67 -10.77
CA GLY A 44 5.75 -2.15 -12.01
C GLY A 44 4.22 -2.20 -11.94
N LYS A 45 3.64 -3.35 -12.29
CA LYS A 45 2.18 -3.55 -12.30
C LYS A 45 1.50 -3.51 -10.92
N HIS A 46 2.28 -3.53 -9.83
CA HIS A 46 1.77 -3.61 -8.46
C HIS A 46 1.52 -2.25 -7.82
N VAL A 47 1.97 -1.17 -8.47
CA VAL A 47 1.89 0.19 -7.92
C VAL A 47 1.18 1.13 -8.87
N GLU A 48 0.57 2.16 -8.29
CA GLU A 48 0.09 3.35 -8.97
C GLU A 48 0.82 4.54 -8.34
N VAL A 49 1.65 5.23 -9.11
CA VAL A 49 2.51 6.30 -8.57
C VAL A 49 2.14 7.63 -9.18
N ASN A 50 1.81 8.60 -8.34
CA ASN A 50 1.52 9.97 -8.74
C ASN A 50 2.55 10.94 -8.14
N SER A 51 2.82 12.03 -8.85
CA SER A 51 3.57 13.16 -8.31
C SER A 51 2.57 14.23 -7.89
N ILE A 52 2.81 14.87 -6.75
CA ILE A 52 2.00 15.99 -6.29
C ILE A 52 2.27 17.26 -7.13
N TYR A 53 3.41 17.33 -7.82
CA TYR A 53 3.72 18.45 -8.70
C TYR A 53 3.05 18.22 -10.07
N PRO A 54 2.33 19.22 -10.61
CA PRO A 54 1.80 19.14 -11.95
C PRO A 54 2.91 19.00 -13.00
N ALA A 55 2.57 18.41 -14.14
CA ALA A 55 3.52 18.25 -15.24
C ALA A 55 3.99 19.63 -15.74
N GLY A 56 5.32 19.79 -15.86
CA GLY A 56 5.94 21.02 -16.34
C GLY A 56 6.08 22.13 -15.30
N THR A 57 5.69 21.90 -14.04
CA THR A 57 5.89 22.88 -12.96
C THR A 57 7.34 22.91 -12.50
N ASP A 58 7.86 24.12 -12.25
CA ASP A 58 9.09 24.31 -11.50
C ASP A 58 8.84 24.00 -10.02
N LEU A 59 9.43 22.90 -9.56
CA LEU A 59 9.32 22.41 -8.18
C LEU A 59 9.86 23.41 -7.14
N HIS A 60 10.75 24.32 -7.51
CA HIS A 60 11.29 25.33 -6.60
C HIS A 60 10.30 26.46 -6.32
N ASN A 61 9.29 26.61 -7.17
CA ASN A 61 8.28 27.69 -7.11
C ASN A 61 6.85 27.13 -6.99
N TYR A 62 6.69 25.84 -6.66
CA TYR A 62 5.38 25.25 -6.48
C TYR A 62 4.76 25.67 -5.16
N GLU A 63 3.53 26.17 -5.22
CA GLU A 63 2.73 26.52 -4.06
C GLU A 63 1.51 25.58 -3.97
N PRO A 64 1.38 24.77 -2.90
CA PRO A 64 0.24 23.89 -2.70
C PRO A 64 -1.07 24.67 -2.50
N THR A 65 -2.16 24.18 -3.09
CA THR A 65 -3.53 24.70 -2.89
C THR A 65 -4.33 23.87 -1.90
#